data_AF-A0A6G8FTP2-F1
#
_entry.id   AF-A0A6G8FTP2-F1
#
_cell.length_a   1.000
_cell.length_b   1.000
_cell.length_c   1.000
_cell.angle_alpha   90.00
_cell.angle_beta   90.00
_cell.angle_gamma   90.00
#
_symmetry.space_group_name_H-M   'P 1'
#
loop_
_entity.id
_entity.type
_entity.pdbx_description
1 polymer ?
#
loop_
_entity_poly.entity_id
_entity_poly.type
_entity_poly.pdbx_seq_one_letter_code
_entity_poly.pdbx_strand_id
1 'polypeptide(L)'
;MTVLFDAAKLGSWLGYSTGDVDDDQCAAVLEVVEGWILGATGWNDIPAEPAKPLRAWALELGGIAYENPTSQTDDQTDLVRSSWRDRRSQILAEIRTWSQSNGSAVGGQLSPRGSFPPARPYPDPADRRYPFGLRP
;
A
#
# COMPACT_ATOMS: atom_id res chain seq x y z
N MET A 1 1.52 16.54 13.88
CA MET A 1 1.61 15.09 13.67
C MET A 1 0.20 14.61 13.42
N THR A 2 -0.11 14.23 12.18
CA THR A 2 -1.44 13.77 11.78
C THR A 2 -1.60 12.34 12.22
N VAL A 3 -2.70 12.00 12.86
CA VAL A 3 -2.92 10.63 13.37
C VAL A 3 -4.06 9.98 12.57
N LEU A 4 -3.75 8.89 11.86
CA LEU A 4 -4.73 8.06 11.14
C LEU A 4 -5.86 7.63 12.07
N PHE A 5 -5.50 7.22 13.28
CA PHE A 5 -6.39 6.95 14.39
C PHE A 5 -5.62 7.15 15.70
N ASP A 6 -6.32 7.50 16.76
CA ASP A 6 -5.73 7.63 18.08
C ASP A 6 -5.36 6.24 18.63
N ALA A 7 -4.07 5.90 18.61
CA ALA A 7 -3.61 4.58 19.01
C ALA A 7 -3.85 4.31 20.50
N ALA A 8 -3.88 5.33 21.37
CA ALA A 8 -4.27 5.18 22.77
C ALA A 8 -5.75 4.77 22.93
N LYS A 9 -6.58 4.99 21.91
CA LYS A 9 -7.98 4.52 21.87
C LYS A 9 -8.12 3.12 21.28
N LEU A 10 -7.05 2.53 20.75
CA LEU A 10 -7.07 1.18 20.18
C LEU A 10 -7.47 0.15 21.24
N GLY A 11 -6.90 0.24 22.44
CA GLY A 11 -7.27 -0.64 23.57
C GLY A 11 -8.75 -0.54 23.92
N SER A 12 -9.29 0.68 24.02
CA SER A 12 -10.71 0.90 24.26
C SER A 12 -11.59 0.39 23.11
N TRP A 13 -11.14 0.47 21.86
CA TRP A 13 -11.88 -0.01 20.70
C TRP A 13 -11.91 -1.54 20.65
N LEU A 14 -10.82 -2.19 21.04
CA LEU A 14 -10.70 -3.65 21.16
C LEU A 14 -11.37 -4.22 22.44
N GLY A 15 -11.79 -3.34 23.36
CA GLY A 15 -12.41 -3.74 24.63
C GLY A 15 -11.43 -4.21 25.70
N TYR A 16 -10.15 -3.87 25.58
CA TYR A 16 -9.14 -4.10 26.62
C TYR A 16 -9.27 -3.10 27.77
N SER A 17 -8.81 -3.50 28.95
CA SER A 17 -8.80 -2.65 30.13
C SER A 17 -7.74 -1.55 29.97
N THR A 18 -7.97 -0.38 30.55
CA THR A 18 -6.95 0.68 30.62
C THR A 18 -5.69 0.16 31.32
N GLY A 19 -4.57 0.15 30.60
CA GLY A 19 -3.27 -0.35 31.08
C GLY A 19 -2.82 -1.68 30.47
N ASP A 20 -3.68 -2.36 29.71
CA ASP A 20 -3.34 -3.63 29.03
C ASP A 20 -2.60 -3.41 27.69
N VAL A 21 -2.58 -2.18 27.18
CA VAL A 21 -1.95 -1.79 25.92
C VAL A 21 -0.85 -0.78 26.20
N ASP A 22 0.37 -1.08 25.77
CA ASP A 22 1.54 -0.23 25.92
C ASP A 22 1.59 0.85 24.82
N ASP A 23 2.11 2.03 25.15
CA ASP A 23 2.27 3.16 24.22
C ASP A 23 3.26 2.81 23.10
N ASP A 24 4.32 2.06 23.41
CA ASP A 24 5.31 1.59 22.43
C ASP A 24 4.68 0.59 21.44
N GLN A 25 3.78 -0.27 21.92
CA GLN A 25 3.02 -1.19 21.07
C GLN A 25 2.04 -0.44 20.16
N CYS A 26 1.39 0.61 20.69
CA CYS A 26 0.51 1.48 19.93
C CYS A 26 1.27 2.20 18.79
N ALA A 27 2.48 2.70 19.06
CA ALA A 27 3.34 3.33 18.06
C ALA A 27 3.73 2.32 16.96
N ALA A 28 4.17 1.13 17.34
CA ALA A 28 4.54 0.09 16.38
C ALA A 28 3.35 -0.34 15.49
N VAL A 29 2.15 -0.46 16.06
CA VAL A 29 0.94 -0.76 15.30
C VAL A 29 0.64 0.35 14.28
N LEU A 30 0.79 1.62 14.67
CA LEU A 30 0.57 2.73 13.75
C LEU A 30 1.55 2.70 12.57
N GLU A 31 2.85 2.48 12.82
CA GLU A 31 3.87 2.37 11.77
C GLU A 31 3.56 1.24 10.78
N VAL A 32 3.10 0.08 11.28
CA VAL A 32 2.71 -1.06 10.44
C VAL A 32 1.50 -0.71 9.57
N VAL A 33 0.47 -0.09 10.14
CA VAL A 33 -0.73 0.32 9.40
C VAL A 33 -0.38 1.36 8.34
N GLU A 34 0.47 2.34 8.66
CA GLU A 34 0.97 3.32 7.70
C GLU A 34 1.71 2.63 6.54
N GLY A 35 2.63 1.72 6.83
CA GLY A 35 3.35 0.96 5.82
C GLY A 35 2.43 0.18 4.88
N TRP A 36 1.38 -0.46 5.41
CA TRP A 36 0.39 -1.17 4.60
C TRP A 36 -0.42 -0.23 3.70
N ILE A 37 -0.86 0.92 4.22
CA ILE A 37 -1.64 1.89 3.45
C ILE A 37 -0.79 2.50 2.34
N LEU A 38 0.45 2.92 2.64
CA LEU A 38 1.38 3.46 1.64
C LEU A 38 1.70 2.41 0.56
N GLY A 39 1.92 1.15 0.95
CA GLY A 39 2.12 0.05 0.01
C GLY A 39 0.91 -0.24 -0.89
N ALA A 40 -0.32 -0.13 -0.35
CA ALA A 40 -1.54 -0.38 -1.10
C ALA A 40 -1.90 0.74 -2.09
N THR A 41 -1.63 1.99 -1.71
CA THR A 41 -1.97 3.22 -2.45
C THR A 41 -0.86 3.71 -3.37
N GLY A 42 0.41 3.42 -3.05
CA GLY A 42 1.58 3.98 -3.73
C GLY A 42 1.88 5.43 -3.34
N TRP A 43 1.28 5.95 -2.27
CA TRP A 43 1.56 7.28 -1.75
C TRP A 43 2.95 7.35 -1.10
N ASN A 44 3.53 8.55 -1.08
CA ASN A 44 4.78 8.79 -0.34
C ASN A 44 4.53 9.07 1.14
N ASP A 45 3.40 9.75 1.44
CA ASP A 45 3.01 10.15 2.79
C ASP A 45 1.50 10.01 2.96
N ILE A 46 1.06 9.84 4.22
CA ILE A 46 -0.36 9.88 4.58
C ILE A 46 -0.86 11.33 4.54
N PRO A 47 -2.06 11.60 3.96
CA PRO A 47 -2.64 12.93 3.93
C PRO A 47 -2.73 13.56 5.33
N ALA A 48 -2.41 14.85 5.44
CA ALA A 48 -2.46 15.58 6.72
C ALA A 48 -3.87 15.61 7.36
N GLU A 49 -4.92 15.46 6.55
CA GLU A 49 -6.29 15.25 6.99
C GLU A 49 -6.87 14.02 6.28
N PRO A 50 -6.71 12.81 6.85
CA PRO A 50 -7.22 11.61 6.22
C PRO A 50 -8.76 11.63 6.22
N ALA A 51 -9.34 11.27 5.07
CA ALA A 51 -10.78 11.18 4.91
C ALA A 51 -11.39 10.17 5.90
N LYS A 52 -12.66 10.38 6.28
CA LYS A 52 -13.36 9.52 7.25
C LYS A 52 -13.27 8.01 6.92
N PRO A 53 -13.44 7.57 5.65
CA PRO A 53 -13.30 6.15 5.31
C PRO A 53 -11.89 5.62 5.59
N LEU A 54 -10.85 6.40 5.26
CA LEU A 54 -9.46 6.03 5.50
C LEU A 54 -9.16 5.84 6.99
N ARG A 55 -9.70 6.71 7.84
CA ARG A 55 -9.59 6.56 9.30
C ARG A 55 -10.28 5.31 9.83
N ALA A 56 -11.46 4.98 9.30
CA ALA A 56 -12.20 3.79 9.70
C ALA A 56 -11.45 2.50 9.33
N TRP A 57 -10.94 2.42 8.09
CA TRP A 57 -10.12 1.29 7.67
C TRP A 57 -8.81 1.19 8.46
N ALA A 58 -8.15 2.32 8.75
CA ALA A 58 -6.92 2.33 9.52
C ALA A 58 -7.13 1.82 10.96
N LEU A 59 -8.26 2.14 11.60
CA LEU A 59 -8.60 1.61 12.91
C LEU A 59 -8.78 0.09 12.88
N GLU A 60 -9.47 -0.43 11.86
CA GLU A 60 -9.66 -1.88 11.69
C GLU A 60 -8.33 -2.61 11.41
N LEU A 61 -7.48 -2.03 10.56
CA LEU A 61 -6.11 -2.53 10.33
C LEU A 61 -5.26 -2.49 11.60
N GLY A 62 -5.42 -1.47 12.44
CA GLY A 62 -4.76 -1.38 13.74
C GLY A 62 -5.15 -2.53 14.67
N GLY A 63 -6.43 -2.91 14.68
CA GLY A 63 -6.91 -4.10 15.39
C GLY A 63 -6.24 -5.39 14.92
N ILE A 64 -6.21 -5.57 13.59
CA ILE A 64 -5.57 -6.75 12.98
C ILE A 64 -4.08 -6.81 13.30
N ALA A 65 -3.37 -5.68 13.23
CA ALA A 65 -1.95 -5.60 13.53
C ALA A 65 -1.66 -5.89 15.01
N TYR A 66 -2.51 -5.40 15.91
CA TYR A 66 -2.38 -5.63 17.35
C TYR A 66 -2.67 -7.08 17.75
N GLU A 67 -3.76 -7.67 17.25
CA GLU A 67 -4.14 -9.04 17.58
C GLU A 67 -3.23 -10.09 16.93
N ASN A 68 -2.50 -9.71 15.87
CA ASN A 68 -1.70 -10.65 15.09
C ASN A 68 -0.32 -10.08 14.69
N PRO A 69 0.57 -9.85 15.67
CA PRO A 69 1.90 -9.28 15.41
C PRO A 69 2.79 -10.21 14.56
N THR A 70 2.54 -11.52 14.51
CA THR A 70 3.33 -12.46 13.70
C THR A 70 2.95 -12.45 12.21
N SER A 71 1.76 -11.95 11.86
CA SER A 71 1.37 -11.72 10.45
C SER A 71 2.11 -10.56 9.76
N GLN A 72 2.99 -9.88 10.50
CA GLN A 72 3.83 -8.79 10.04
C GLN A 72 4.98 -9.25 9.12
N THR A 73 5.38 -10.52 9.19
CA THR A 73 6.63 -11.01 8.56
C THR A 73 6.45 -11.90 7.34
N ASP A 74 5.27 -12.49 7.10
CA ASP A 74 5.20 -13.54 6.08
C ASP A 74 3.83 -13.64 5.37
N ASP A 75 3.84 -13.46 4.06
CA ASP A 75 2.74 -13.80 3.16
C ASP A 75 2.65 -15.32 2.89
N GLN A 76 3.58 -16.14 3.42
CA GLN A 76 3.66 -17.58 3.14
C GLN A 76 3.37 -18.55 4.29
N THR A 77 3.24 -18.11 5.55
CA THR A 77 2.91 -19.05 6.65
C THR A 77 1.40 -19.19 6.87
N ASP A 78 0.89 -20.40 6.60
CA ASP A 78 -0.49 -20.89 6.88
C ASP A 78 -0.88 -20.90 8.37
N LEU A 79 -0.03 -20.43 9.27
CA LEU A 79 -0.28 -20.36 10.72
C LEU A 79 -1.04 -19.10 11.15
N VAL A 80 -1.32 -18.19 10.22
CA VAL A 80 -2.19 -17.03 10.44
C VAL A 80 -3.65 -17.52 10.53
N ARG A 81 -4.43 -17.05 11.50
CA ARG A 81 -5.90 -17.19 11.47
C ARG A 81 -6.38 -16.62 10.13
N SER A 82 -6.74 -17.49 9.18
CA SER A 82 -6.98 -17.17 7.77
C SER A 82 -7.95 -15.99 7.60
N SER A 83 -8.96 -15.90 8.47
CA SER A 83 -9.95 -14.82 8.50
C SER A 83 -9.35 -13.41 8.60
N TRP A 84 -8.27 -13.24 9.38
CA TRP A 84 -7.63 -11.93 9.56
C TRP A 84 -6.78 -11.52 8.36
N ARG A 85 -6.09 -12.48 7.73
CA ARG A 85 -5.36 -12.24 6.48
C ARG A 85 -6.32 -11.87 5.35
N ASP A 86 -7.44 -12.58 5.26
CA ASP A 86 -8.46 -12.32 4.25
C ASP A 86 -9.05 -10.92 4.43
N ARG A 87 -9.38 -10.54 5.68
CA ARG A 87 -9.92 -9.21 5.98
C ARG A 87 -8.92 -8.09 5.72
N ARG A 88 -7.65 -8.26 6.12
CA ARG A 88 -6.56 -7.30 5.79
C ARG A 88 -6.50 -7.06 4.29
N SER A 89 -6.47 -8.13 3.49
CA SER A 89 -6.37 -8.05 2.04
C SER A 89 -7.58 -7.36 1.40
N GLN A 90 -8.79 -7.63 1.92
CA GLN A 90 -10.02 -6.95 1.49
C GLN A 90 -9.95 -5.45 1.76
N ILE A 91 -9.58 -5.03 2.99
CA ILE A 91 -9.46 -3.62 3.36
C ILE A 91 -8.42 -2.92 2.49
N LEU A 92 -7.25 -3.52 2.26
CA LEU A 92 -6.22 -2.93 1.41
C LEU A 92 -6.67 -2.80 -0.06
N ALA A 93 -7.47 -3.72 -0.56
CA ALA A 93 -8.07 -3.62 -1.89
C ALA A 93 -9.13 -2.51 -1.97
N GLU A 94 -9.95 -2.34 -0.93
CA GLU A 94 -10.91 -1.24 -0.80
C GLU A 94 -10.19 0.12 -0.77
N ILE A 95 -9.14 0.25 0.05
CA ILE A 95 -8.29 1.44 0.14
C ILE A 95 -7.66 1.76 -1.22
N ARG A 96 -7.10 0.76 -1.91
CA ARG A 96 -6.54 0.95 -3.25
C ARG A 96 -7.59 1.49 -4.22
N THR A 97 -8.76 0.86 -4.28
CA THR A 97 -9.86 1.27 -5.17
C THR A 97 -10.35 2.69 -4.85
N TRP A 98 -10.51 2.99 -3.57
CA TRP A 98 -10.88 4.32 -3.10
C TRP A 98 -9.81 5.35 -3.47
N SER A 99 -8.53 5.05 -3.25
CA SER A 99 -7.43 5.95 -3.58
C SER A 99 -7.32 6.22 -5.07
N GLN A 100 -7.61 5.25 -5.94
CA GLN A 100 -7.64 5.46 -7.40
C GLN A 100 -8.82 6.35 -7.81
N SER A 101 -9.98 6.16 -7.17
CA SER A 101 -11.20 6.94 -7.48
C SER A 101 -11.15 8.38 -6.93
N ASN A 102 -10.37 8.61 -5.87
CA ASN A 102 -10.25 9.91 -5.20
C ASN A 102 -8.86 10.55 -5.41
N GLY A 103 -7.94 9.85 -6.08
CA GLY A 103 -6.51 10.15 -6.19
C GLY A 103 -6.12 11.16 -7.24
N SER A 104 -7.08 11.75 -7.96
CA SER A 104 -6.78 12.90 -8.83
C SER A 104 -6.33 14.16 -8.05
N ALA A 105 -6.33 14.14 -6.71
CA ALA A 105 -6.07 15.34 -5.89
C ALA A 105 -4.94 15.22 -4.84
N VAL A 106 -4.25 14.08 -4.68
CA VAL A 106 -3.19 13.95 -3.67
C VAL A 106 -1.89 13.50 -4.33
N GLY A 107 -0.99 14.45 -4.58
CA GLY A 107 0.42 14.20 -4.83
C GLY A 107 0.78 13.80 -6.25
N GLY A 108 0.89 14.81 -7.12
CA GLY A 108 1.88 14.90 -8.19
C GLY A 108 2.05 13.68 -9.08
N GLN A 109 1.46 13.74 -10.27
CA GLN A 109 2.02 13.22 -11.52
C GLN A 109 2.46 11.75 -11.46
N LEU A 110 1.65 10.87 -12.05
CA LEU A 110 2.13 9.58 -12.57
C LEU A 110 3.19 9.83 -13.65
N SER A 111 4.37 10.33 -13.26
CA SER A 111 5.56 10.25 -14.08
C SER A 111 5.98 8.79 -14.03
N PRO A 112 5.98 8.05 -15.15
CA PRO A 112 6.50 6.70 -15.18
C PRO A 112 7.90 6.70 -14.54
N ARG A 113 8.17 5.69 -13.70
CA ARG A 113 9.50 5.47 -13.08
C ARG A 113 10.51 5.10 -14.18
N GLY A 114 10.96 6.11 -14.91
CA GLY A 114 11.87 6.02 -16.04
C GLY A 114 11.28 6.57 -17.34
N SER A 115 12.07 7.37 -18.06
CA SER A 115 11.89 7.55 -19.49
C SER A 115 12.52 6.35 -20.19
N PHE A 116 11.70 5.48 -20.76
CA PHE A 116 12.21 4.59 -21.79
C PHE A 116 12.53 5.45 -23.01
N PRO A 117 13.75 5.37 -23.58
CA PRO A 117 13.98 5.98 -24.88
C PRO A 117 12.96 5.39 -25.86
N PRO A 118 12.46 6.19 -26.82
CA PRO A 118 11.59 5.67 -27.87
C PRO A 118 12.25 4.45 -28.51
N ALA A 119 11.47 3.40 -28.75
CA ALA A 119 11.96 2.21 -29.42
C ALA A 119 12.69 2.66 -30.70
N ARG A 120 13.88 2.09 -30.96
CA ARG A 120 14.56 2.33 -32.23
C ARG A 120 13.59 1.97 -33.36
N PRO A 121 13.46 2.79 -34.41
CA PRO A 121 12.69 2.41 -35.58
C PRO A 121 13.14 1.03 -36.05
N TYR A 122 12.17 0.19 -36.42
CA TYR A 122 12.51 -1.06 -37.11
C TYR A 122 13.35 -0.71 -38.34
N PRO A 123 14.45 -1.42 -38.62
CA PRO A 123 15.27 -1.13 -39.80
C PRO A 123 14.40 -1.14 -41.04
N ASP A 124 14.46 -0.07 -41.84
CA ASP A 124 13.73 -0.03 -43.10
C ASP A 124 14.14 -1.26 -43.94
N PRO A 125 13.20 -2.09 -44.41
CA PRO A 125 13.50 -3.15 -45.37
C PRO A 125 14.29 -2.64 -46.59
N ALA A 126 14.16 -1.37 -46.96
CA ALA A 126 14.92 -0.72 -48.02
C ALA A 126 16.39 -0.43 -47.66
N ASP A 127 16.72 -0.33 -46.36
CA ASP A 127 18.09 -0.21 -45.85
C ASP A 127 18.81 -1.56 -45.73
N ARG A 128 18.13 -2.67 -46.06
CA ARG A 128 18.80 -3.96 -46.35
C ARG A 128 19.55 -3.86 -47.67
N ARG A 129 20.60 -3.04 -47.70
CA ARG A 129 21.67 -3.19 -48.68
C ARG A 129 22.27 -4.57 -48.45
N TYR A 130 21.92 -5.50 -49.32
CA TYR A 130 22.54 -6.80 -49.45
C TYR A 130 24.07 -6.65 -49.34
N PRO A 131 24.73 -7.24 -48.33
CA PRO A 131 26.19 -7.17 -48.22
C PRO A 131 26.91 -8.02 -49.28
N PHE A 132 26.17 -8.72 -50.13
CA PHE A 132 26.70 -9.50 -51.24
C PHE A 132 25.93 -9.12 -52.49
N GLY A 133 26.62 -8.44 -53.41
CA GLY A 133 26.07 -7.84 -54.63
C GLY A 133 25.46 -8.84 -55.62
N LEU A 134 24.36 -9.47 -55.25
CA LEU A 134 23.51 -10.23 -56.14
C LEU A 134 22.23 -9.43 -56.36
N ARG A 135 22.18 -8.75 -57.51
CA ARG A 135 20.96 -8.25 -58.15
C ARG A 135 20.38 -9.38 -59.02
N PRO A 136 19.06 -9.32 -59.30
CA PRO A 136 18.20 -10.47 -59.64
C PRO A 136 18.62 -11.25 -60.88
#